data_AF-A0A2W4KI21-F1
#
_entry.id   AF-A0A2W4KI21-F1
#
_cell.length_a   1.000
_cell.length_b   1.000
_cell.length_c   1.000
_cell.angle_alpha   90.00
_cell.angle_beta   90.00
_cell.angle_gamma   90.00
#
_symmetry.space_group_name_H-M   'P 1'
#
loop_
_entity.id
_entity.type
_entity.pdbx_description
1 polymer ?
#
loop_
_entity_poly.entity_id
_entity_poly.type
_entity_poly.pdbx_seq_one_letter_code
_entity_poly.pdbx_strand_id
1 'polypeptide(L)'
;MPEDAAGTSGDAGDEIPDDAPGGDVPVDFDTFCEWADEIVAGLPDRLLEGLTGGIQIDQEARRNLSDPPDVYLLGEYITEPHLGRFIRIYYGSFVKTFAREPAAVWYDELEETILHELQHHIEALAGVDWLGLEDLRHLQELWEEARRGEAWREDGGGQSDPGGRPDRDHEDAADDQPE
;
A
#
# COMPACT_ATOMS: atom_id res chain seq x y z
N MET A 1 7.16 -57.79 29.33
CA MET A 1 5.78 -57.27 29.49
C MET A 1 5.89 -56.04 30.37
N PRO A 2 5.49 -54.83 29.94
CA PRO A 2 5.43 -54.26 28.57
C PRO A 2 6.09 -52.84 28.50
N GLU A 3 6.46 -52.35 27.29
CA GLU A 3 6.03 -51.10 26.59
C GLU A 3 6.67 -49.79 27.12
N ASP A 4 7.46 -48.97 26.38
CA ASP A 4 7.19 -48.19 25.13
C ASP A 4 8.51 -47.98 24.31
N ALA A 5 8.63 -48.17 22.98
CA ALA A 5 8.09 -47.40 21.81
C ALA A 5 8.46 -45.89 21.84
N ALA A 6 9.51 -45.44 21.14
CA ALA A 6 9.59 -45.03 19.72
C ALA A 6 9.08 -43.60 19.41
N GLY A 7 9.80 -42.86 18.53
CA GLY A 7 9.33 -41.61 17.88
C GLY A 7 10.20 -40.38 18.17
N THR A 8 11.35 -40.17 17.53
CA THR A 8 11.60 -39.47 16.24
C THR A 8 11.34 -37.97 16.19
N SER A 9 12.34 -37.25 15.64
CA SER A 9 12.27 -36.05 14.78
C SER A 9 11.49 -34.85 15.33
N GLY A 10 12.11 -33.71 15.60
CA GLY A 10 12.76 -32.91 14.57
C GLY A 10 11.92 -31.66 14.41
N ASP A 11 12.38 -30.55 14.97
CA ASP A 11 11.88 -29.22 14.61
C ASP A 11 13.12 -28.40 14.29
N ALA A 12 13.47 -28.44 13.01
CA ALA A 12 14.39 -27.49 12.43
C ALA A 12 13.68 -26.14 12.55
N GLY A 13 14.32 -25.19 13.26
CA GLY A 13 13.86 -23.82 13.29
C GLY A 13 13.64 -23.36 11.85
N ASP A 14 12.39 -23.04 11.55
CA ASP A 14 11.99 -22.37 10.33
C ASP A 14 12.60 -20.96 10.42
N GLU A 15 13.79 -20.80 9.83
CA GLU A 15 14.35 -19.50 9.52
C GLU A 15 13.42 -18.88 8.47
N ILE A 16 12.45 -18.10 8.95
CA ILE A 16 11.66 -17.20 8.11
C ILE A 16 12.66 -16.24 7.45
N PRO A 17 12.72 -16.17 6.11
CA PRO A 17 13.65 -15.28 5.44
C PRO A 17 13.31 -13.81 5.73
N ASP A 18 14.28 -13.16 6.37
CA ASP A 18 14.36 -11.73 6.68
C ASP A 18 14.53 -10.93 5.37
N ASP A 19 13.40 -10.63 4.71
CA ASP A 19 13.33 -9.66 3.60
C ASP A 19 12.15 -8.68 3.81
N ALA A 20 11.98 -8.20 5.05
CA ALA A 20 11.15 -7.04 5.34
C ALA A 20 12.06 -5.80 5.39
N PRO A 21 11.81 -4.73 4.62
CA PRO A 21 12.60 -3.51 4.71
C PRO A 21 12.45 -2.91 6.11
N GLY A 22 13.49 -3.06 6.93
CA GLY A 22 13.62 -2.49 8.28
C GLY A 22 13.73 -0.96 8.26
N GLY A 23 12.63 -0.30 7.94
CA GLY A 23 12.32 1.04 8.45
C GLY A 23 11.40 0.87 9.65
N ASP A 24 11.71 1.53 10.76
CA ASP A 24 10.82 1.58 11.92
C ASP A 24 9.48 2.13 11.43
N VAL A 25 8.42 1.30 11.44
CA VAL A 25 7.10 1.76 11.01
C VAL A 25 6.67 2.84 12.03
N PRO A 26 6.31 4.06 11.57
CA PRO A 26 6.08 5.18 12.50
C PRO A 26 4.96 4.95 13.51
N VAL A 27 4.03 4.02 13.22
CA VAL A 27 2.87 3.68 14.02
C VAL A 27 2.77 2.17 14.08
N ASP A 28 2.80 1.58 15.28
CA ASP A 28 2.59 0.15 15.44
C ASP A 28 1.10 -0.22 15.39
N PHE A 29 0.81 -1.52 15.28
CA PHE A 29 -0.55 -2.02 15.13
C PHE A 29 -1.45 -1.69 16.33
N ASP A 30 -0.90 -1.75 17.54
CA ASP A 30 -1.67 -1.51 18.76
C ASP A 30 -2.06 -0.03 18.86
N THR A 31 -1.10 0.88 18.59
CA THR A 31 -1.37 2.33 18.52
C THR A 31 -2.40 2.65 17.44
N PHE A 32 -2.31 2.00 16.28
CA PHE A 32 -3.27 2.18 15.19
C PHE A 32 -4.69 1.73 15.59
N CYS A 33 -4.81 0.62 16.34
CA CYS A 33 -6.08 0.17 16.90
C CYS A 33 -6.64 1.17 17.91
N GLU A 34 -5.81 1.69 18.81
CA GLU A 34 -6.22 2.70 19.80
C GLU A 34 -6.74 3.97 19.13
N TRP A 35 -6.10 4.42 18.05
CA TRP A 35 -6.57 5.57 17.27
C TRP A 35 -7.90 5.32 16.59
N ALA A 36 -8.10 4.14 16.00
CA ALA A 36 -9.39 3.80 15.40
C ALA A 36 -10.51 3.82 16.45
N ASP A 37 -10.25 3.26 17.64
CA ASP A 37 -11.20 3.30 18.76
C ASP A 37 -11.49 4.74 19.22
N GLU A 38 -10.46 5.60 19.30
CA GLU A 38 -10.60 7.02 19.63
C GLU A 38 -11.47 7.77 18.60
N ILE A 39 -11.17 7.59 17.32
CA ILE A 39 -11.92 8.20 16.21
C ILE A 39 -13.39 7.77 16.30
N VAL A 40 -13.66 6.47 16.40
CA VAL A 40 -15.01 5.93 16.49
C VAL A 40 -15.76 6.44 17.72
N ALA A 41 -15.09 6.55 18.87
CA ALA A 41 -15.68 7.10 20.08
C ALA A 41 -16.05 8.59 19.95
N GLY A 42 -15.40 9.33 19.05
CA GLY A 42 -15.73 10.71 18.71
C GLY A 42 -16.95 10.86 17.79
N LEU A 43 -17.40 9.79 17.14
CA LEU A 43 -18.48 9.84 16.16
C LEU A 43 -19.87 9.81 16.80
N PRO A 44 -20.88 10.46 16.20
CA PRO A 44 -22.25 10.30 16.63
C PRO A 44 -22.77 8.87 16.44
N ASP A 45 -23.33 8.27 17.50
CA ASP A 45 -23.86 6.89 17.50
C ASP A 45 -24.76 6.54 16.30
N ARG A 46 -25.56 7.51 15.83
CA ARG A 46 -26.46 7.34 14.68
C ARG A 46 -25.75 6.90 13.39
N LEU A 47 -24.47 7.22 13.24
CA LEU A 47 -23.68 6.86 12.05
C LEU A 47 -23.29 5.38 12.08
N LEU A 48 -23.32 4.75 13.25
CA LEU A 48 -22.97 3.34 13.47
C LEU A 48 -24.22 2.44 13.49
N GLU A 49 -25.42 3.01 13.40
CA GLU A 49 -26.68 2.28 13.45
C GLU A 49 -26.81 1.27 12.31
N GLY A 50 -26.81 -0.02 12.66
CA GLY A 50 -26.92 -1.11 11.68
C GLY A 50 -25.57 -1.61 11.16
N LEU A 51 -24.45 -1.10 11.66
CA LEU A 51 -23.11 -1.63 11.48
C LEU A 51 -22.82 -2.73 12.51
N THR A 52 -23.52 -3.86 12.38
CA THR A 52 -23.57 -4.93 13.40
C THR A 52 -22.22 -5.57 13.73
N GLY A 53 -21.29 -5.61 12.78
CA GLY A 53 -19.94 -6.17 13.01
C GLY A 53 -18.89 -5.11 13.36
N GLY A 54 -19.29 -3.85 13.52
CA GLY A 54 -18.43 -2.73 13.91
C GLY A 54 -17.33 -2.43 12.90
N ILE A 55 -16.22 -1.89 13.40
CA ILE A 55 -14.99 -1.68 12.65
C ILE A 55 -13.99 -2.76 13.07
N GLN A 56 -13.34 -3.38 12.08
CA GLN A 56 -12.35 -4.44 12.27
C GLN A 56 -11.06 -4.03 11.58
N ILE A 57 -9.93 -4.27 12.23
CA ILE A 57 -8.62 -3.93 11.68
C ILE A 57 -7.87 -5.22 11.35
N ASP A 58 -7.43 -5.32 10.10
CA ASP A 58 -6.66 -6.44 9.59
C ASP A 58 -5.18 -6.05 9.50
N GLN A 59 -4.29 -6.95 9.95
CA GLN A 59 -2.84 -6.72 9.88
C GLN A 59 -2.33 -6.87 8.45
N GLU A 60 -3.02 -7.65 7.62
CA GLU A 60 -2.59 -7.89 6.24
C GLU A 60 -2.96 -6.73 5.33
N ALA A 61 -2.11 -6.49 4.33
CA ALA A 61 -2.41 -5.53 3.28
C ALA A 61 -3.42 -6.12 2.31
N ARG A 62 -4.32 -5.28 1.79
CA ARG A 62 -5.31 -5.68 0.79
C ARG A 62 -5.09 -4.90 -0.49
N ARG A 63 -5.15 -5.63 -1.60
CA ARG A 63 -5.17 -5.07 -2.96
C ARG A 63 -6.09 -5.88 -3.84
N ASN A 64 -6.79 -5.23 -4.74
CA ASN A 64 -7.48 -5.89 -5.83
C ASN A 64 -6.55 -5.99 -7.06
N LEU A 65 -6.43 -7.19 -7.64
CA LEU A 65 -5.54 -7.42 -8.79
C LEU A 65 -6.00 -6.70 -10.08
N SER A 66 -7.24 -6.22 -10.12
CA SER A 66 -7.74 -5.40 -11.23
C SER A 66 -7.46 -3.91 -11.08
N ASP A 67 -6.94 -3.48 -9.93
CA ASP A 67 -6.58 -2.09 -9.69
C ASP A 67 -5.17 -1.81 -10.24
N PRO A 68 -4.77 -0.53 -10.39
CA PRO A 68 -3.43 -0.20 -10.83
C PRO A 68 -2.34 -0.82 -9.93
N PRO A 69 -1.13 -1.05 -10.45
CA PRO A 69 0.01 -1.48 -9.64
C PRO A 69 0.24 -0.54 -8.45
N ASP A 70 0.67 -1.11 -7.33
CA ASP A 70 1.00 -0.38 -6.09
C ASP A 70 -0.16 0.42 -5.45
N VAL A 71 -1.40 0.23 -5.90
CA VAL A 71 -2.61 0.74 -5.23
C VAL A 71 -3.09 -0.28 -4.19
N TYR A 72 -3.37 0.19 -2.97
CA TYR A 72 -3.83 -0.64 -1.85
C TYR A 72 -5.18 -0.13 -1.33
N LEU A 73 -6.03 -1.05 -0.87
CA LEU A 73 -7.29 -0.73 -0.20
C LEU A 73 -6.97 -0.40 1.26
N LEU A 74 -7.26 0.84 1.68
CA LEU A 74 -7.07 1.28 3.07
C LEU A 74 -8.23 0.81 3.96
N GLY A 75 -9.45 0.84 3.42
CA GLY A 75 -10.66 0.33 4.05
C GLY A 75 -11.60 -0.29 3.02
N GLU A 76 -12.60 -1.03 3.52
CA GLU A 76 -13.78 -1.41 2.75
C GLU A 76 -15.00 -1.63 3.67
N TYR A 77 -16.15 -1.15 3.22
CA TYR A 77 -17.45 -1.46 3.79
C TYR A 77 -17.99 -2.78 3.21
N ILE A 78 -18.23 -3.75 4.09
CA ILE A 78 -18.64 -5.11 3.74
C ILE A 78 -20.09 -5.35 4.18
N THR A 79 -20.89 -5.91 3.26
CA THR A 79 -22.24 -6.41 3.56
C THR A 79 -22.32 -7.90 3.28
N GLU A 80 -22.46 -8.69 4.34
CA GLU A 80 -22.59 -10.14 4.26
C GLU A 80 -23.98 -10.61 4.70
N PRO A 81 -24.66 -11.51 3.96
CA PRO A 81 -26.03 -11.94 4.29
C PRO A 81 -26.21 -12.54 5.69
N HIS A 82 -25.14 -13.07 6.30
CA HIS A 82 -25.20 -13.77 7.59
C HIS A 82 -24.42 -13.08 8.72
N LEU A 83 -23.38 -12.32 8.38
CA LEU A 83 -22.54 -11.60 9.36
C LEU A 83 -22.99 -10.13 9.54
N GLY A 84 -23.89 -9.66 8.67
CA GLY A 84 -24.39 -8.29 8.70
C GLY A 84 -23.42 -7.33 8.01
N ARG A 85 -23.29 -6.13 8.57
CA ARG A 85 -22.51 -5.04 7.96
C ARG A 85 -21.36 -4.65 8.88
N PHE A 86 -20.19 -4.44 8.30
CA PHE A 86 -19.00 -4.05 9.04
C PHE A 86 -18.02 -3.31 8.14
N ILE A 87 -17.14 -2.54 8.76
CA ILE A 87 -16.04 -1.87 8.08
C ILE A 87 -14.78 -2.66 8.38
N ARG A 88 -13.96 -2.89 7.36
CA ARG A 88 -12.62 -3.44 7.54
C ARG A 88 -11.58 -2.40 7.15
N ILE A 89 -10.63 -2.14 8.02
CA ILE A 89 -9.47 -1.28 7.80
C ILE A 89 -8.23 -2.16 7.71
N TYR A 90 -7.33 -1.88 6.77
CA TYR A 90 -6.16 -2.71 6.49
C TYR A 90 -4.88 -2.03 6.95
N TYR A 91 -4.44 -2.30 8.18
CA TYR A 91 -3.17 -1.76 8.71
C TYR A 91 -1.98 -2.08 7.78
N GLY A 92 -1.92 -3.29 7.24
CA GLY A 92 -0.86 -3.66 6.30
C GLY A 92 -0.86 -2.78 5.04
N SER A 93 -2.02 -2.31 4.59
CA SER A 93 -2.11 -1.35 3.48
C SER A 93 -1.54 0.02 3.89
N PHE A 94 -1.84 0.50 5.09
CA PHE A 94 -1.24 1.74 5.62
C PHE A 94 0.28 1.64 5.71
N VAL A 95 0.82 0.49 6.15
CA VAL A 95 2.27 0.25 6.14
C VAL A 95 2.84 0.34 4.72
N LYS A 96 2.17 -0.23 3.72
CA LYS A 96 2.65 -0.18 2.33
C LYS A 96 2.59 1.22 1.73
N THR A 97 1.57 1.99 2.07
CA THR A 97 1.32 3.32 1.48
C THR A 97 2.07 4.45 2.22
N PHE A 98 2.11 4.41 3.55
CA PHE A 98 2.51 5.53 4.41
C PHE A 98 3.75 5.27 5.28
N ALA A 99 4.51 4.17 5.08
CA ALA A 99 5.70 3.86 5.89
C ALA A 99 6.75 4.98 6.00
N ARG A 100 6.75 5.95 5.09
CA ARG A 100 7.69 7.10 5.10
C ARG A 100 7.06 8.40 5.59
N GLU A 101 5.76 8.38 5.85
CA GLU A 101 5.01 9.54 6.31
C GLU A 101 5.03 9.63 7.85
N PRO A 102 4.93 10.83 8.43
CA PRO A 102 4.89 10.99 9.86
C PRO A 102 3.59 10.42 10.44
N ALA A 103 3.64 10.01 11.71
CA ALA A 103 2.50 9.47 12.47
C ALA A 103 1.22 10.33 12.41
N ALA A 104 1.34 11.66 12.29
CA ALA A 104 0.19 12.55 12.14
C ALA A 104 -0.60 12.29 10.83
N VAL A 105 0.10 12.05 9.72
CA VAL A 105 -0.54 11.72 8.44
C VAL A 105 -1.29 10.39 8.55
N TRP A 106 -0.73 9.42 9.28
CA TRP A 106 -1.41 8.14 9.51
C TRP A 106 -2.75 8.31 10.24
N TYR A 107 -2.79 9.18 11.25
CA TYR A 107 -4.03 9.46 11.98
C TYR A 107 -5.06 10.12 11.07
N ASP A 108 -4.66 11.17 10.34
CA ASP A 108 -5.54 11.90 9.42
C ASP A 108 -6.12 10.95 8.35
N GLU A 109 -5.27 10.12 7.73
CA GLU A 109 -5.69 9.15 6.71
C GLU A 109 -6.57 8.02 7.29
N LEU A 110 -6.33 7.61 8.55
CA LEU A 110 -7.19 6.64 9.24
C LEU A 110 -8.57 7.24 9.52
N GLU A 111 -8.63 8.48 10.00
CA GLU A 111 -9.89 9.20 10.22
C GLU A 111 -10.67 9.35 8.90
N GLU A 112 -10.02 9.82 7.84
CA GLU A 112 -10.63 9.96 6.52
C GLU A 112 -11.14 8.62 5.99
N THR A 113 -10.35 7.54 6.11
CA THR A 113 -10.75 6.20 5.68
C THR A 113 -11.98 5.71 6.46
N ILE A 114 -12.00 5.85 7.79
CA ILE A 114 -13.17 5.44 8.61
C ILE A 114 -14.42 6.22 8.20
N LEU A 115 -14.30 7.53 8.00
CA LEU A 115 -15.42 8.38 7.58
C LEU A 115 -15.93 8.02 6.18
N HIS A 116 -15.03 7.70 5.25
CA HIS A 116 -15.36 7.25 3.89
C HIS A 116 -16.19 5.96 3.92
N GLU A 117 -15.74 4.97 4.69
CA GLU A 117 -16.45 3.68 4.79
C GLU A 117 -17.79 3.81 5.54
N LEU A 118 -17.90 4.73 6.51
CA LEU A 118 -19.17 5.05 7.13
C LEU A 118 -20.12 5.77 6.18
N GLN A 119 -19.61 6.59 5.26
CA GLN A 119 -20.44 7.17 4.22
C GLN A 119 -20.98 6.09 3.27
N HIS A 120 -20.14 5.14 2.84
CA HIS A 120 -20.59 3.95 2.09
C HIS A 120 -21.69 3.20 2.83
N HIS A 121 -21.54 3.01 4.15
CA HIS A 121 -22.57 2.40 4.99
C HIS A 121 -23.91 3.16 4.92
N ILE A 122 -23.88 4.48 5.07
CA ILE A 122 -25.07 5.34 5.05
C ILE A 122 -25.72 5.36 3.67
N GLU A 123 -24.93 5.43 2.60
CA GLU A 123 -25.41 5.37 1.22
C GLU A 123 -26.09 4.03 0.93
N ALA A 124 -25.49 2.93 1.37
CA ALA A 124 -26.08 1.59 1.26
C ALA A 124 -27.41 1.48 2.04
N LEU A 125 -27.52 2.08 3.23
CA LEU A 125 -28.78 2.16 3.98
C LEU A 125 -29.84 2.99 3.24
N ALA A 126 -29.43 4.04 2.53
CA ALA A 126 -30.29 4.87 1.70
C ALA A 126 -30.61 4.27 0.33
N GLY A 127 -29.97 3.15 -0.05
CA GLY A 127 -30.14 2.49 -1.34
C GLY A 127 -29.53 3.26 -2.51
N VAL A 128 -28.47 4.03 -2.25
CA VAL A 128 -27.70 4.77 -3.25
C VAL A 128 -26.23 4.34 -3.20
N ASP A 129 -25.45 4.73 -4.21
CA ASP A 129 -24.03 4.39 -4.35
C ASP A 129 -23.32 5.49 -5.14
N TRP A 130 -23.30 6.70 -4.58
CA TRP A 130 -22.67 7.85 -5.24
C TRP A 130 -21.17 7.86 -4.99
N LEU A 131 -20.75 7.52 -3.77
CA LEU A 131 -19.35 7.44 -3.39
C LEU A 131 -18.64 6.30 -4.13
N GLY A 132 -19.29 5.15 -4.35
CA GLY A 132 -18.70 4.06 -5.13
C GLY A 132 -18.45 4.44 -6.60
N LEU A 133 -19.31 5.29 -7.18
CA LEU A 133 -19.07 5.85 -8.52
C LEU A 133 -17.89 6.82 -8.55
N GLU A 134 -17.66 7.58 -7.47
CA GLU A 134 -16.51 8.46 -7.32
C GLU A 134 -15.21 7.67 -7.14
N ASP A 135 -15.22 6.62 -6.31
CA ASP A 135 -14.08 5.71 -6.12
C ASP A 135 -13.67 5.04 -7.44
N LEU A 136 -14.65 4.59 -8.23
CA LEU A 136 -14.40 4.05 -9.57
C LEU A 136 -13.76 5.07 -10.52
N ARG A 137 -14.12 6.34 -10.41
CA ARG A 137 -13.51 7.41 -11.21
C ARG A 137 -12.08 7.67 -10.76
N HIS A 138 -11.82 7.74 -9.46
CA HIS A 138 -10.47 7.93 -8.93
C HIS A 138 -9.55 6.78 -9.36
N LEU A 139 -10.02 5.53 -9.31
CA LEU A 139 -9.28 4.38 -9.83
C LEU A 139 -8.97 4.49 -11.34
N GLN A 140 -9.87 5.07 -12.14
CA GLN A 140 -9.60 5.33 -13.55
C GLN A 140 -8.50 6.37 -13.75
N GLU A 141 -8.49 7.43 -12.95
CA GLU A 141 -7.46 8.47 -12.98
C GLU A 141 -6.08 7.87 -12.62
N LEU A 142 -6.01 7.03 -11.58
CA LEU A 142 -4.79 6.29 -11.21
C LEU A 142 -4.31 5.35 -12.33
N TRP A 143 -5.22 4.70 -13.05
CA TRP A 143 -4.87 3.90 -14.24
C TRP A 143 -4.26 4.74 -15.36
N GLU A 144 -4.76 5.95 -15.60
CA GLU A 144 -4.21 6.87 -16.60
C GLU A 144 -2.79 7.32 -16.22
N GLU A 145 -2.56 7.61 -14.94
CA GLU A 145 -1.25 7.96 -14.41
C GLU A 145 -0.25 6.81 -14.51
N ALA A 146 -0.65 5.60 -14.13
CA ALA A 146 0.19 4.40 -14.23
C ALA A 146 0.64 4.16 -15.68
N ARG A 147 -0.30 4.21 -16.64
CA ARG A 147 0.00 4.07 -18.08
C ARG A 147 0.93 5.17 -18.60
N ARG A 148 0.77 6.41 -18.10
CA ARG A 148 1.67 7.51 -18.45
C ARG A 148 3.08 7.24 -17.92
N GLY A 149 3.20 6.75 -16.69
CA GLY A 149 4.48 6.36 -16.09
C GLY A 149 5.18 5.20 -16.83
N GLU A 150 4.41 4.23 -17.33
CA GLU A 150 4.91 3.15 -18.18
C GLU A 150 5.45 3.68 -19.52
N ALA A 151 4.74 4.60 -20.18
CA ALA A 151 5.18 5.20 -21.43
C ALA A 151 6.52 5.95 -21.30
N TRP A 152 6.75 6.66 -20.18
CA TRP A 152 8.05 7.31 -19.91
C TRP A 152 9.19 6.30 -19.69
N ARG A 153 8.90 5.13 -19.11
CA ARG A 153 9.89 4.06 -18.91
C ARG A 153 10.29 3.40 -20.24
N GLU A 154 9.37 3.31 -21.20
CA GLU A 154 9.64 2.76 -22.54
C GLU A 154 10.41 3.74 -23.43
N ASP A 155 10.11 5.04 -23.38
CA ASP A 155 10.77 6.07 -24.22
C ASP A 155 12.17 6.51 -23.71
N GLY A 156 12.53 6.17 -22.46
CA GLY A 156 13.81 6.51 -21.83
C GLY A 156 14.99 5.55 -22.10
N GLY A 157 14.78 4.52 -22.93
CA GLY A 157 15.79 3.50 -23.29
C GLY A 157 16.83 3.97 -24.33
N GLY A 158 17.24 5.24 -24.30
CA GLY A 158 18.34 5.76 -25.12
C GLY A 158 19.69 5.42 -24.50
N GLN A 159 20.24 4.26 -24.86
CA GLN A 159 21.61 3.87 -24.52
C GLN A 159 22.60 4.87 -25.15
N SER A 160 23.03 5.86 -24.37
CA SER A 160 24.15 6.73 -24.69
C SER A 160 25.39 6.10 -24.07
N ASP A 161 26.15 5.33 -24.86
CA ASP A 161 27.51 4.93 -24.50
C ASP A 161 28.46 6.13 -24.67
N PRO A 162 29.04 6.71 -23.61
CA PRO A 162 30.09 7.71 -23.73
C PRO A 162 31.44 6.98 -23.68
N GLY A 163 31.73 6.21 -24.72
CA GLY A 163 32.91 5.34 -24.82
C GLY A 163 33.87 5.69 -25.96
N GLY A 164 33.69 6.81 -26.66
CA GLY A 164 34.63 7.30 -27.67
C GLY A 164 35.84 7.95 -27.02
N ARG A 165 36.96 7.23 -26.90
CA ARG A 165 38.26 7.84 -26.57
C ARG A 165 38.64 8.82 -27.70
N PRO A 166 38.91 10.10 -27.40
CA PRO A 166 39.57 10.97 -28.35
C PRO A 166 41.08 10.73 -28.27
N ASP A 167 41.68 10.22 -29.34
CA ASP A 167 43.12 10.37 -29.55
C ASP A 167 43.41 11.86 -29.76
N ARG A 168 43.99 12.51 -28.75
CA ARG A 168 44.52 13.86 -28.84
C ARG A 168 45.96 13.83 -29.34
N ASP A 169 46.13 14.30 -30.56
CA ASP A 169 47.06 15.35 -30.99
C ASP A 169 48.45 15.43 -30.33
N HIS A 170 49.46 15.24 -31.19
CA HIS A 170 50.74 15.94 -31.12
C HIS A 170 50.93 16.69 -32.44
N GLU A 171 50.45 17.94 -32.49
CA GLU A 171 51.07 19.04 -33.23
C GLU A 171 52.36 19.42 -32.43
N ASP A 172 53.47 19.93 -32.96
CA ASP A 172 53.65 20.79 -34.12
C ASP A 172 55.16 21.01 -34.41
N ALA A 173 55.44 21.73 -35.49
CA ALA A 173 56.62 22.57 -35.77
C ALA A 173 57.85 21.99 -36.51
N ALA A 174 57.80 22.20 -37.84
CA ALA A 174 58.71 23.02 -38.66
C ALA A 174 60.24 23.09 -38.36
N ASP A 175 61.04 22.80 -39.39
CA ASP A 175 62.19 23.61 -39.85
C ASP A 175 62.57 23.07 -41.26
N ASP A 176 62.33 23.80 -42.35
CA ASP A 176 63.27 24.75 -42.99
C ASP A 176 64.68 24.17 -43.23
N GLN A 177 65.10 24.11 -44.50
CA GLN A 177 66.32 24.73 -45.04
C GLN A 177 66.63 24.20 -46.47
N PRO A 178 67.39 24.97 -47.28
CA PRO A 178 67.19 25.07 -48.73
C PRO A 178 68.35 24.53 -49.60
N GLU A 179 68.16 24.79 -50.91
CA GLU A 179 69.05 24.70 -52.11
C GLU A 179 68.98 23.43 -52.96
#